data_AF-A0A8J3YLN0-F1
#
_entry.id   AF-A0A8J3YLN0-F1
#
_cell.length_a   1.000
_cell.length_b   1.000
_cell.length_c   1.000
_cell.angle_alpha   90.00
_cell.angle_beta   90.00
_cell.angle_gamma   90.00
#
_symmetry.space_group_name_H-M   'P 1'
#
loop_
_entity.id
_entity.type
_entity.pdbx_description
1 polymer ?
#
loop_
_entity_poly.entity_id
_entity_poly.type
_entity_poly.pdbx_seq_one_letter_code
_entity_poly.pdbx_strand_id
1 'polypeptide(L)'
;MRAGPVAHAVVSRMADEVVVLAEVALRRLDLLGTPAAVVLGGGVLAARHPLLTGLVLDGLSNRVPHGTPSIVDAPPILGAALLGLEHLDAAPEALARTRAHWT
;
A
#
# COMPACT_ATOMS: atom_id res chain seq x y z
N MET A 1 -19.66 18.38 -2.28
CA MET A 1 -20.16 17.81 -1.00
C MET A 1 -19.11 18.11 0.06
N ARG A 2 -19.40 18.90 1.11
CA ARG A 2 -18.44 19.10 2.22
C ARG A 2 -18.60 17.94 3.19
N ALA A 3 -17.52 17.22 3.50
CA ALA A 3 -17.56 16.16 4.51
C ALA A 3 -17.89 16.78 5.88
N GLY A 4 -18.87 16.21 6.58
CA GLY A 4 -19.21 16.62 7.95
C GLY A 4 -18.12 16.21 8.95
N PRO A 5 -18.16 16.75 10.18
CA PRO A 5 -17.14 16.51 11.20
C PRO A 5 -16.98 15.01 11.55
N VAL A 6 -18.06 14.24 11.55
CA VAL A 6 -18.01 12.78 11.79
C VAL A 6 -17.22 12.06 10.71
N ALA A 7 -17.44 12.39 9.44
CA ALA A 7 -16.70 11.78 8.33
C ALA A 7 -15.19 12.10 8.42
N HIS A 8 -14.86 13.35 8.79
CA HIS A 8 -13.47 13.76 9.00
C HIS A 8 -12.80 12.97 10.12
N ALA A 9 -13.49 12.78 11.25
CA ALA A 9 -12.99 11.99 12.38
C ALA A 9 -12.75 10.52 12.01
N VAL A 10 -13.67 9.91 11.26
CA VAL A 10 -13.52 8.52 10.77
C VAL A 10 -12.31 8.38 9.86
N VAL A 11 -12.14 9.28 8.88
CA VAL A 11 -10.98 9.24 7.97
C VAL A 11 -9.67 9.48 8.72
N SER A 12 -9.67 10.36 9.72
CA SER A 12 -8.49 10.64 10.53
C SER A 12 -8.07 9.42 11.36
N ARG A 13 -9.04 8.74 11.97
CA ARG A 13 -8.78 7.50 12.71
C ARG A 13 -8.29 6.39 11.80
N MET A 14 -8.88 6.23 10.62
CA MET A 14 -8.44 5.24 9.62
C MET A 14 -6.98 5.48 9.22
N ALA A 15 -6.57 6.74 9.03
CA ALA A 15 -5.20 7.08 8.72
C ALA A 15 -4.24 6.64 9.83
N ASP A 16 -4.57 6.93 11.10
CA ASP A 16 -3.77 6.50 12.25
C ASP A 16 -3.68 4.97 12.33
N GLU A 17 -4.79 4.25 12.12
CA GLU A 17 -4.79 2.79 12.11
C GLU A 17 -3.87 2.19 11.03
N VAL A 18 -3.85 2.77 9.83
CA VAL A 18 -2.93 2.35 8.75
C VAL A 18 -1.47 2.58 9.15
N VAL A 19 -1.16 3.73 9.74
CA VAL A 19 0.21 4.08 10.16
C VAL A 19 0.68 3.17 11.31
N VAL A 20 -0.17 2.93 12.30
CA VAL A 20 0.09 2.02 13.42
C VAL A 20 0.33 0.60 12.89
N LEU A 21 -0.48 0.13 11.94
CA LEU A 21 -0.31 -1.20 11.37
C LEU A 21 1.04 -1.32 10.63
N ALA A 22 1.42 -0.32 9.84
CA ALA A 22 2.70 -0.30 9.14
C ALA A 22 3.89 -0.35 10.11
N GLU A 23 3.88 0.47 11.17
CA GLU A 23 4.94 0.48 12.19
C GLU A 23 5.03 -0.89 12.90
N VAL A 24 3.89 -1.46 13.30
CA VAL A 24 3.85 -2.77 13.98
C VAL A 24 4.37 -3.87 13.05
N ALA A 25 3.99 -3.87 11.78
CA ALA A 25 4.46 -4.86 10.81
C ALA A 25 5.98 -4.77 10.66
N LEU A 26 6.51 -3.56 10.46
CA LEU A 26 7.96 -3.36 10.31
C LEU A 26 8.73 -3.70 11.58
N ARG A 27 8.21 -3.38 12.76
CA ARG A 27 8.83 -3.78 14.03
C ARG A 27 8.86 -5.30 14.18
N ARG A 28 7.77 -5.99 13.86
CA ARG A 28 7.68 -7.46 13.97
C ARG A 28 8.58 -8.17 12.97
N LEU A 29 8.86 -7.55 11.83
CA LEU A 29 9.77 -8.06 10.80
C LEU A 29 11.23 -7.61 11.03
N ASP A 30 11.51 -6.86 12.10
CA ASP A 30 12.83 -6.25 12.38
C ASP A 30 13.34 -5.32 11.25
N LEU A 31 12.41 -4.65 10.57
CA LEU A 31 12.68 -3.76 9.43
C LEU A 31 12.55 -2.27 9.78
N LEU A 32 12.10 -1.92 10.98
CA LEU A 32 11.79 -0.53 11.34
C LEU A 32 13.01 0.42 11.22
N GLY A 33 14.21 -0.10 11.50
CA GLY A 33 15.48 0.65 11.42
C GLY A 33 16.19 0.56 10.06
N THR A 34 15.58 -0.08 9.06
CA THR A 34 16.21 -0.34 7.76
C THR A 34 15.33 0.17 6.62
N PRO A 35 15.92 0.57 5.47
CA PRO A 35 15.14 0.92 4.29
C PRO A 35 14.19 -0.21 3.89
N ALA A 36 12.89 0.06 3.91
CA ALA A 36 11.86 -0.92 3.58
C ALA A 36 10.72 -0.29 2.77
N ALA A 37 10.22 -1.00 1.77
CA ALA A 37 9.03 -0.57 1.04
C ALA A 37 7.77 -0.81 1.90
N VAL A 38 6.92 0.21 2.01
CA VAL A 38 5.61 0.11 2.67
C VAL A 38 4.53 0.15 1.59
N VAL A 39 4.12 -1.04 1.14
CA VAL A 39 3.17 -1.18 0.04
C VAL A 39 1.74 -1.10 0.58
N LEU A 40 1.05 -0.02 0.22
CA LEU A 40 -0.31 0.31 0.64
C LEU A 40 -1.31 -0.21 -0.40
N GLY A 41 -2.07 -1.23 -0.01
CA GLY A 41 -3.09 -1.87 -0.85
C GLY A 41 -4.53 -1.55 -0.44
N GLY A 42 -5.48 -2.06 -1.21
CA GLY A 42 -6.92 -1.95 -0.96
C GLY A 42 -7.57 -0.74 -1.64
N GLY A 43 -8.83 -0.91 -2.05
CA GLY A 43 -9.55 0.09 -2.85
C GLY A 43 -9.68 1.48 -2.22
N VAL A 44 -9.67 1.56 -0.88
CA VAL A 44 -9.79 2.83 -0.15
C VAL A 44 -8.51 3.67 -0.30
N LEU A 45 -7.33 3.07 -0.14
CA LEU A 45 -6.05 3.76 -0.32
C LEU A 45 -5.75 4.00 -1.81
N ALA A 46 -6.09 3.03 -2.67
CA ALA A 46 -5.97 3.16 -4.12
C ALA A 46 -6.86 4.28 -4.70
N ALA A 47 -7.98 4.64 -4.06
CA ALA A 47 -8.80 5.78 -4.44
C ALA A 47 -8.11 7.14 -4.21
N ARG A 48 -6.96 7.17 -3.52
CA ARG A 48 -6.10 8.34 -3.31
C ARG A 48 -6.85 9.58 -2.80
N HIS A 49 -7.87 9.38 -1.95
CA HIS A 49 -8.64 10.50 -1.39
C HIS A 49 -7.70 11.47 -0.63
N PRO A 50 -7.63 12.77 -0.99
CA PRO A 50 -6.55 13.66 -0.55
C PRO A 50 -6.36 13.73 0.98
N LEU A 51 -7.45 13.76 1.75
CA LEU A 51 -7.38 13.78 3.21
C LEU A 51 -6.72 12.51 3.79
N LEU A 52 -7.12 11.33 3.31
CA LEU A 52 -6.59 10.07 3.82
C LEU A 52 -5.12 9.92 3.41
N THR A 53 -4.83 10.16 2.13
CA THR A 53 -3.47 10.06 1.59
C THR A 53 -2.51 10.98 2.33
N GLY A 54 -2.90 12.25 2.55
CA GLY A 54 -2.06 13.21 3.28
C GLY A 54 -1.77 12.75 4.71
N LEU A 55 -2.82 12.41 5.47
CA LEU A 55 -2.66 11.96 6.86
C LEU A 55 -1.81 10.68 6.99
N VAL A 56 -1.94 9.74 6.05
CA VAL A 56 -1.13 8.51 6.05
C VAL A 56 0.33 8.82 5.73
N LEU A 57 0.61 9.63 4.71
CA LEU A 57 1.99 9.97 4.35
C LEU A 57 2.69 10.76 5.48
N ASP A 58 1.99 11.74 6.06
CA ASP A 58 2.50 12.51 7.20
C ASP A 58 2.75 11.60 8.41
N GLY A 59 1.81 10.70 8.75
CA GLY A 59 1.98 9.77 9.86
C GLY A 59 3.12 8.77 9.64
N LEU A 60 3.27 8.23 8.42
CA LEU A 60 4.36 7.32 8.08
C LEU A 60 5.72 8.00 8.16
N SER A 61 5.86 9.23 7.65
CA SER A 61 7.13 9.97 7.74
C SER A 61 7.60 10.18 9.17
N ASN A 62 6.68 10.29 10.13
CA ASN A 62 6.98 10.47 11.54
C ASN A 62 7.29 9.16 12.28
N ARG A 63 6.52 8.09 12.01
CA ARG A 63 6.59 6.83 12.79
C ARG A 63 7.44 5.75 12.13
N VAL A 64 7.69 5.89 10.82
CA VAL A 64 8.40 4.94 9.98
C VAL A 64 9.38 5.68 9.06
N PRO A 65 10.41 6.35 9.61
CA PRO A 65 11.28 7.25 8.85
C PRO A 65 12.10 6.56 7.75
N HIS A 66 12.31 5.24 7.85
CA HIS A 66 13.00 4.44 6.84
C HIS A 66 12.04 3.74 5.85
N GLY A 67 10.73 3.91 6.05
CA GLY A 67 9.70 3.36 5.18
C GLY A 67 9.55 4.20 3.92
N THR A 68 9.55 3.54 2.76
CA THR A 68 9.19 4.18 1.48
C THR A 68 7.76 3.79 1.12
N PRO A 69 6.76 4.66 1.38
CA PRO A 69 5.37 4.35 1.04
C PRO A 69 5.15 4.28 -0.46
N SER A 70 4.44 3.25 -0.92
CA SER A 70 3.97 3.12 -2.29
C SER A 70 2.51 2.67 -2.29
N ILE A 71 1.66 3.36 -3.06
CA ILE A 71 0.27 2.95 -3.27
C ILE A 71 0.24 2.13 -4.56
N VAL A 72 -0.31 0.92 -4.49
CA VAL A 72 -0.38 0.03 -5.66
C VAL A 72 -1.49 0.50 -6.59
N ASP A 73 -1.13 0.87 -7.82
CA ASP A 73 -2.07 1.22 -8.88
C ASP A 73 -2.45 0.02 -9.77
N ALA A 74 -1.64 -1.05 -9.74
CA ALA A 74 -1.91 -2.27 -10.48
C ALA A 74 -3.11 -3.04 -9.87
N PRO A 75 -3.97 -3.66 -10.70
CA PRO A 75 -5.12 -4.39 -10.19
C PRO A 75 -4.68 -5.66 -9.44
N PRO A 76 -5.38 -6.07 -8.36
CA PRO A 76 -4.98 -7.23 -7.55
C PRO A 76 -4.85 -8.54 -8.35
N ILE A 77 -5.62 -8.69 -9.43
CA ILE A 77 -5.59 -9.87 -10.30
C ILE A 77 -4.22 -10.05 -10.99
N LEU A 78 -3.47 -8.97 -11.22
CA LEU A 78 -2.13 -9.06 -11.81
C LEU A 78 -1.20 -9.90 -10.92
N GLY A 79 -1.21 -9.65 -9.61
CA GLY A 79 -0.39 -10.39 -8.65
C GLY A 79 -0.75 -11.88 -8.62
N ALA A 80 -2.05 -12.20 -8.61
CA ALA A 80 -2.53 -13.58 -8.65
C ALA A 80 -2.14 -14.29 -9.95
N ALA A 81 -2.24 -13.61 -11.10
CA ALA A 81 -1.84 -14.16 -12.39
C ALA A 81 -0.33 -14.44 -12.46
N LEU A 82 0.50 -13.52 -11.97
CA LEU A 82 1.95 -13.69 -11.91
C LEU A 82 2.34 -14.86 -10.99
N LEU A 83 1.75 -14.94 -9.80
CA LEU A 83 1.98 -16.06 -8.88
C LEU A 83 1.58 -17.41 -9.49
N GLY A 84 0.47 -17.46 -10.23
CA GLY A 84 0.04 -18.66 -10.93
C GLY A 84 1.01 -19.07 -12.05
N LEU A 85 1.55 -18.11 -12.80
CA LEU A 85 2.55 -18.36 -13.84
C LEU A 85 3.88 -18.85 -13.25
N GLU A 86 4.33 -18.25 -12.15
CA GLU A 86 5.53 -18.69 -11.41
C GLU A 86 5.36 -20.12 -10.89
N HIS A 87 4.18 -20.46 -10.37
CA HIS A 87 3.89 -21.81 -9.88
C HIS A 87 3.90 -22.88 -10.99
N LEU A 88 3.72 -22.49 -12.25
CA LEU A 88 3.78 -23.36 -13.43
C LEU A 88 5.16 -23.34 -14.12
N ASP A 89 6.18 -22.75 -13.49
CA ASP A 89 7.52 -22.54 -14.06
C ASP A 89 7.47 -21.88 -15.45
N ALA A 90 6.51 -20.96 -15.65
CA ALA A 90 6.32 -20.30 -16.93
C ALA A 90 7.55 -19.45 -17.32
N ALA A 91 7.82 -19.38 -18.62
CA ALA A 91 8.96 -18.62 -19.13
C ALA A 91 8.87 -17.12 -18.77
N PRO A 92 10.01 -16.42 -18.55
CA PRO A 92 10.05 -15.00 -18.18
C PRO A 92 9.23 -14.09 -19.11
N GLU A 93 9.13 -14.44 -20.39
CA GLU A 93 8.35 -13.72 -21.39
C GLU A 93 6.85 -13.76 -21.08
N ALA A 94 6.35 -14.85 -20.50
CA ALA A 94 4.96 -14.95 -20.07
C ALA A 94 4.69 -13.97 -18.91
N LEU A 95 5.58 -13.88 -17.93
CA LEU A 95 5.46 -12.91 -16.83
C LEU A 95 5.54 -11.47 -17.36
N ALA A 96 6.45 -11.21 -18.29
CA ALA A 96 6.61 -9.88 -18.90
C ALA A 96 5.36 -9.45 -19.68
N ARG A 97 4.79 -10.33 -20.51
CA ARG A 97 3.53 -10.05 -21.22
C ARG A 97 2.37 -9.82 -20.28
N THR A 98 2.29 -10.62 -19.20
CA THR A 98 1.28 -10.44 -18.15
C THR A 98 1.43 -9.06 -17.51
N ARG A 99 2.62 -8.63 -17.09
CA ARG A 99 2.83 -7.27 -16.56
C ARG A 99 2.40 -6.19 -17.55
N ALA A 100 2.85 -6.29 -18.80
CA ALA A 100 2.54 -5.33 -19.87
C ALA A 100 1.05 -5.21 -20.20
N HIS A 101 0.22 -6.18 -19.81
CA HIS A 101 -1.23 -6.10 -20.01
C HIS A 101 -1.92 -5.14 -19.02
N TRP A 102 -1.32 -4.88 -17.85
CA TRP A 102 -1.90 -4.06 -16.77
C TRP A 102 -1.03 -2.86 -16.36
N THR A 103 0.10 -2.62 -17.02
CA THR A 103 0.94 -1.40 -16.89
C THR A 103 0.77 -0.51 -18.10
#